data_AF-A0A8T0I0W1-F1
#
_entry.id   AF-A0A8T0I0W1-F1
#
_cell.length_a   1.000
_cell.length_b   1.000
_cell.length_c   1.000
_cell.angle_alpha   90.00
_cell.angle_beta   90.00
_cell.angle_gamma   90.00
#
_symmetry.space_group_name_H-M   'P 1'
#
loop_
_entity.id
_entity.type
_entity.pdbx_description
1 polymer ?
#
loop_
_entity_poly.entity_id
_entity_poly.type
_entity_poly.pdbx_seq_one_letter_code
_entity_poly.pdbx_strand_id
1 'polypeptide(L)'
;MAHAGILTEHYFVYTMSETHVYRDFHLVLLDHFVAGMSLPPSPTRLKFLDCAGHSWDVYSKRNVYNQFALHRTYWALFSLHHLLEEGDVCVFALKEIEPVRSVLVHIFRVVPVTSTDSTSVHSHYKTHEINATKTCTPNS
;
A
#
# COMPACT_ATOMS: atom_id res chain seq x y z
N MET A 1 -31.04 0.61 -9.57
CA MET A 1 -29.84 0.05 -10.24
C MET A 1 -28.67 0.96 -9.91
N ALA A 2 -27.91 0.63 -8.85
CA ALA A 2 -26.70 1.37 -8.49
C ALA A 2 -25.52 0.67 -9.16
N HIS A 3 -24.79 1.38 -10.02
CA HIS A 3 -23.58 0.87 -10.64
C HIS A 3 -22.52 0.69 -9.55
N ALA A 4 -22.16 -0.56 -9.26
CA ALA A 4 -20.94 -0.90 -8.55
C ALA A 4 -19.76 -0.51 -9.45
N GLY A 5 -19.30 0.74 -9.33
CA GLY A 5 -18.11 1.21 -10.00
C GLY A 5 -16.88 0.57 -9.38
N ILE A 6 -16.46 -0.58 -9.93
CA ILE A 6 -15.11 -1.09 -9.72
C ILE A 6 -14.19 -0.21 -10.57
N LEU A 7 -13.81 0.96 -10.04
CA LEU A 7 -12.72 1.77 -10.58
C LEU A 7 -11.42 1.30 -9.92
N THR A 8 -10.88 0.18 -10.38
CA THR A 8 -9.58 -0.32 -9.92
C THR A 8 -8.72 -0.67 -11.13
N GLU A 9 -8.35 0.31 -11.95
CA GLU A 9 -7.38 0.06 -13.02
C GLU A 9 -5.94 0.42 -12.63
N HIS A 10 -5.74 1.14 -11.51
CA HIS A 10 -4.42 1.58 -11.08
C HIS A 10 -4.15 1.22 -9.63
N TYR A 11 -3.61 0.01 -9.42
CA TYR A 11 -3.02 -0.38 -8.15
C TYR A 11 -1.56 -0.79 -8.36
N PHE A 12 -0.78 -0.73 -7.28
CA PHE A 12 0.59 -1.22 -7.25
C PHE A 12 0.86 -1.88 -5.91
N VAL A 13 1.79 -2.82 -5.94
CA VAL A 13 2.05 -3.74 -4.83
C VAL A 13 3.48 -3.56 -4.37
N TYR A 14 3.66 -3.40 -3.06
CA TYR A 14 4.97 -3.45 -2.41
C TYR A 14 4.99 -4.56 -1.37
N THR A 15 5.99 -5.43 -1.47
CA THR A 15 6.44 -6.20 -0.32
C THR A 15 7.36 -5.31 0.52
N MET A 16 7.01 -5.13 1.79
CA MET A 16 7.78 -4.33 2.73
C MET A 16 9.13 -5.00 3.00
N SER A 17 10.19 -4.21 3.03
CA SER A 17 11.55 -4.62 3.39
C SER A 17 11.99 -3.85 4.62
N GLU A 18 13.10 -4.24 5.26
CA GLU A 18 13.62 -3.51 6.42
C GLU A 18 13.79 -2.00 6.19
N THR A 19 14.16 -1.57 4.97
CA THR A 19 14.33 -0.14 4.65
C THR A 19 13.01 0.60 4.59
N HIS A 20 11.92 -0.11 4.28
CA HIS A 20 10.57 0.45 4.25
C HIS A 20 10.03 0.66 5.67
N VAL A 21 10.28 -0.25 6.60
CA VAL A 21 9.54 -0.28 7.89
C VAL A 21 10.39 -0.15 9.15
N TYR A 22 11.71 -0.32 9.10
CA TYR A 22 12.57 -0.33 10.31
C TYR A 22 13.73 0.67 10.28
N ARG A 23 14.50 0.71 9.17
CA ARG A 23 15.76 1.46 9.14
C ARG A 23 15.54 2.95 8.90
N ASP A 24 15.13 3.30 7.69
CA ASP A 24 15.11 4.70 7.26
C ASP A 24 13.74 5.16 6.75
N PHE A 25 12.74 4.29 6.78
CA PHE A 25 11.39 4.53 6.28
C PHE A 25 11.41 5.11 4.86
N HIS A 26 12.19 4.48 3.97
CA HIS A 26 12.43 4.95 2.61
C HIS A 26 11.55 4.22 1.59
N LEU A 27 10.36 4.74 1.31
CA LEU A 27 9.49 4.20 0.26
C LEU A 27 9.54 5.07 -1.00
N VAL A 28 10.19 4.57 -2.05
CA VAL A 28 10.09 5.12 -3.41
C VAL A 28 8.80 4.63 -4.03
N LEU A 29 8.05 5.47 -4.74
CA LEU A 29 6.86 5.10 -5.51
C LEU A 29 7.26 4.66 -6.92
N LEU A 30 6.60 3.65 -7.47
CA LEU A 30 6.86 3.18 -8.84
C LEU A 30 6.49 4.27 -9.86
N ASP A 31 7.35 4.48 -10.87
CA ASP A 31 7.18 5.55 -11.85
C ASP A 31 5.86 5.48 -12.62
N HIS A 32 5.38 4.27 -12.96
CA HIS A 32 4.09 4.10 -13.62
C HIS A 32 2.91 4.48 -12.71
N PHE A 33 3.02 4.26 -11.40
CA PHE A 33 2.00 4.68 -10.45
C PHE A 33 1.96 6.21 -10.32
N VAL A 34 3.13 6.83 -10.23
CA VAL A 34 3.28 8.29 -10.23
C VAL A 34 2.67 8.90 -11.50
N ALA A 35 2.93 8.29 -12.65
CA ALA A 35 2.36 8.72 -13.93
C ALA A 35 0.82 8.64 -13.91
N GLY A 36 0.25 7.54 -13.42
CA GLY A 36 -1.20 7.38 -13.26
C GLY A 36 -1.83 8.44 -12.34
N MET A 37 -1.11 8.88 -11.31
CA MET A 37 -1.58 9.97 -10.45
C MET A 37 -1.47 11.36 -11.07
N SER A 38 -0.68 11.55 -12.14
CA SER A 38 -0.35 12.87 -12.69
C SER A 38 0.18 13.85 -11.61
N LEU A 39 1.09 13.37 -10.74
CA LEU A 39 1.64 14.20 -9.66
C LEU A 39 2.47 15.38 -10.21
N PRO A 40 2.34 16.58 -9.63
CA PRO A 40 3.18 17.69 -10.01
C PRO A 40 4.64 17.44 -9.60
N PRO A 41 5.61 18.15 -10.20
CA PRO A 41 7.02 18.01 -9.87
C PRO A 41 7.37 18.45 -8.44
N SER A 42 6.53 19.30 -7.84
CA SER A 42 6.69 19.82 -6.47
C SER A 42 6.30 18.77 -5.42
N PRO A 43 6.77 18.93 -4.17
CA PRO A 43 6.25 18.15 -3.06
C PRO A 43 4.72 18.20 -3.02
N THR A 44 4.10 17.04 -2.96
CA THR A 44 2.64 16.88 -3.08
C THR A 44 2.10 16.18 -1.87
N ARG A 45 0.99 16.69 -1.34
CA ARG A 45 0.22 16.00 -0.30
C ARG A 45 -0.69 14.96 -0.93
N LEU A 46 -0.52 13.72 -0.50
CA LEU A 46 -1.37 12.57 -0.80
C LEU A 46 -2.19 12.23 0.45
N LYS A 47 -3.38 11.69 0.25
CA LYS A 47 -4.20 11.16 1.34
C LYS A 47 -4.21 9.65 1.27
N PHE A 48 -3.61 8.98 2.24
CA PHE A 48 -3.70 7.52 2.35
C PHE A 48 -4.97 7.18 3.11
N LEU A 49 -5.73 6.21 2.62
CA LEU A 49 -6.95 5.70 3.24
C LEU A 49 -6.73 4.24 3.61
N ASP A 50 -7.15 3.82 4.80
CA ASP A 50 -7.22 2.39 5.12
C ASP A 50 -8.59 1.79 4.71
N CYS A 51 -8.73 0.48 4.88
CA CYS A 51 -9.99 -0.23 4.59
C CYS A 51 -11.14 0.17 5.53
N ALA A 52 -10.85 0.79 6.67
CA ALA A 52 -11.85 1.30 7.61
C ALA A 52 -12.26 2.75 7.30
N GLY A 53 -11.62 3.40 6.31
CA GLY A 53 -11.91 4.77 5.90
C GLY A 53 -11.16 5.84 6.69
N HIS A 54 -10.25 5.47 7.60
CA HIS A 54 -9.35 6.42 8.24
C HIS A 54 -8.37 7.00 7.23
N SER A 55 -7.87 8.21 7.49
CA SER A 55 -7.01 8.92 6.54
C SER A 55 -5.75 9.49 7.16
N TRP A 56 -4.63 9.41 6.42
CA TRP A 56 -3.34 9.99 6.78
C TRP A 56 -2.85 10.90 5.68
N ASP A 57 -2.42 12.11 6.06
CA ASP A 57 -1.70 12.97 5.14
C ASP A 57 -0.26 12.47 4.99
N VAL A 58 0.11 12.15 3.75
CA VAL A 58 1.46 11.71 3.40
C VAL A 58 2.01 12.66 2.36
N TYR A 59 3.23 13.14 2.57
CA TYR A 59 3.89 14.01 1.60
C TYR A 59 4.80 13.17 0.70
N SER A 60 4.77 13.43 -0.60
CA SER A 60 5.73 12.87 -1.56
C SER A 60 6.63 13.96 -2.10
N LYS A 61 7.90 13.66 -2.37
CA LYS A 61 8.85 14.54 -3.07
C LYS A 61 9.75 13.73 -3.98
N ARG A 62 10.43 14.38 -4.93
CA ARG A 62 11.51 13.73 -5.67
C ARG A 62 12.76 13.58 -4.79
N ASN A 63 13.40 12.42 -4.85
CA ASN A 63 14.69 12.15 -4.18
C ASN A 63 15.87 12.64 -5.05
N VAL A 64 17.11 12.42 -4.58
CA VAL A 64 18.34 12.81 -5.31
C VAL A 64 18.52 12.09 -6.65
N TYR A 65 17.84 10.96 -6.85
CA TYR A 65 17.81 10.19 -8.09
C TYR A 65 16.60 10.55 -8.96
N ASN A 66 15.93 11.67 -8.68
CA ASN A 66 14.74 12.15 -9.38
C ASN A 66 13.50 11.23 -9.33
N GLN A 67 13.50 10.23 -8.43
CA GLN A 67 12.36 9.33 -8.22
C GLN A 67 11.40 9.93 -7.21
N PHE A 68 10.10 9.71 -7.37
CA PHE A 68 9.14 10.10 -6.32
C PHE A 68 9.25 9.16 -5.13
N ALA A 69 9.44 9.73 -3.94
CA ALA A 69 9.47 9.00 -2.70
C ALA A 69 8.53 9.65 -1.69
N LEU A 70 7.97 8.83 -0.81
CA LEU A 70 7.26 9.32 0.36
C LEU A 70 8.25 10.00 1.31
N HIS A 71 7.79 11.05 1.95
CA HIS A 71 8.53 11.75 2.96
C HIS A 71 8.66 10.85 4.19
N ARG A 72 9.91 10.54 4.56
CA ARG A 72 10.28 9.57 5.59
C ARG A 72 9.46 9.69 6.86
N THR A 73 9.31 10.91 7.41
CA THR A 73 8.53 11.15 8.63
C THR A 73 7.07 10.73 8.52
N TYR A 74 6.40 11.05 7.40
CA TYR A 74 4.97 10.76 7.23
C TYR A 74 4.73 9.29 6.93
N TRP A 75 5.64 8.69 6.14
CA TRP A 75 5.61 7.24 5.92
C TRP A 75 5.90 6.47 7.22
N ALA A 76 6.87 6.91 8.03
CA ALA A 76 7.18 6.31 9.32
C ALA A 76 5.97 6.33 10.26
N LEU A 77 5.27 7.46 10.36
CA LEU A 77 4.06 7.57 11.19
C LEU A 77 2.97 6.59 10.73
N PHE A 78 2.72 6.50 9.42
CA PHE A 78 1.77 5.54 8.87
C PHE A 78 2.19 4.08 9.17
N SER A 79 3.46 3.75 8.86
CA SER A 79 4.04 2.42 9.06
C SER A 79 3.96 1.97 10.51
N LEU A 80 4.32 2.84 11.45
CA LEU A 80 4.30 2.55 12.88
C LEU A 80 2.88 2.44 13.41
N HIS A 81 1.96 3.32 12.99
CA HIS A 81 0.56 3.25 13.38
C HIS A 81 -0.09 1.94 12.95
N HIS A 82 0.22 1.47 11.75
CA HIS A 82 -0.25 0.19 11.25
C HIS A 82 0.63 -0.98 11.65
N LEU A 83 1.69 -0.82 12.46
CA LEU A 83 2.59 -1.92 12.82
C LEU A 83 3.04 -2.73 11.59
N LEU A 84 3.43 -2.04 10.51
CA LEU A 84 3.94 -2.73 9.32
C LEU A 84 5.26 -3.43 9.63
N GLU A 85 5.40 -4.65 9.15
CA GLU A 85 6.59 -5.46 9.33
C GLU A 85 7.24 -5.81 7.98
N GLU A 86 8.49 -6.27 8.02
CA GLU A 86 9.12 -6.82 6.84
C GLU A 86 8.33 -8.05 6.34
N GLY A 87 8.11 -8.13 5.04
CA GLY A 87 7.32 -9.19 4.42
C GLY A 87 5.83 -8.86 4.28
N ASP A 88 5.29 -7.89 5.03
CA ASP A 88 3.94 -7.40 4.80
C ASP A 88 3.80 -6.87 3.35
N VAL A 89 2.65 -7.07 2.75
CA VAL A 89 2.36 -6.60 1.39
C VAL A 89 1.37 -5.44 1.46
N CYS A 90 1.78 -4.26 1.02
CA CYS A 90 0.90 -3.12 0.82
C CYS A 90 0.46 -3.04 -0.64
N VAL A 91 -0.84 -3.06 -0.87
CA VAL A 91 -1.46 -2.75 -2.17
C VAL A 91 -2.04 -1.35 -2.09
N PHE A 92 -1.57 -0.48 -2.95
CA PHE A 92 -1.97 0.90 -3.01
C PHE A 92 -2.80 1.10 -4.27
N ALA A 93 -4.08 1.43 -4.11
CA ALA A 93 -5.02 1.67 -5.21
C ALA A 93 -5.34 3.16 -5.32
N LEU A 94 -5.21 3.72 -6.52
CA LEU A 94 -5.61 5.10 -6.76
C LEU A 94 -7.13 5.22 -6.68
N LYS A 95 -7.60 6.21 -5.92
CA LYS A 95 -9.01 6.57 -5.88
C LYS A 95 -9.18 7.90 -6.60
N GLU A 96 -9.93 7.89 -7.69
CA GLU A 96 -10.31 9.10 -8.43
C GLU A 96 -11.36 9.89 -7.63
N ILE A 97 -10.90 10.59 -6.60
CA ILE A 97 -11.74 11.52 -5.83
C ILE A 97 -11.03 12.88 -5.80
N GLU A 98 -11.53 13.81 -6.60
CA GLU A 98 -11.18 15.22 -6.49
C GLU A 98 -11.77 15.81 -5.19
N PRO A 99 -11.12 16.80 -4.53
CA PRO A 99 -9.96 17.59 -4.97
C PRO A 99 -8.59 17.10 -4.45
N VAL A 100 -8.55 16.07 -3.59
CA VAL A 100 -7.30 15.55 -3.00
C VAL A 100 -7.08 14.12 -3.44
N ARG A 101 -5.97 13.88 -4.15
CA ARG A 101 -5.56 12.55 -4.60
C ARG A 101 -5.47 11.60 -3.42
N SER A 102 -6.37 10.63 -3.42
CA SER A 102 -6.53 9.66 -2.35
C SER A 102 -6.04 8.31 -2.83
N VAL A 103 -5.27 7.61 -1.99
CA VAL A 103 -4.72 6.29 -2.27
C VAL A 103 -5.25 5.36 -1.20
N LEU A 104 -6.04 4.37 -1.60
CA LEU A 104 -6.49 3.31 -0.70
C LEU A 104 -5.35 2.31 -0.49
N VAL A 105 -5.02 2.04 0.77
CA VAL A 105 -3.94 1.14 1.16
C VAL A 105 -4.56 -0.10 1.78
N HIS A 106 -4.42 -1.23 1.09
CA HIS A 106 -4.72 -2.55 1.62
C HIS A 106 -3.44 -3.18 2.14
N ILE A 107 -3.47 -3.71 3.35
CA ILE A 107 -2.31 -4.33 4.00
C ILE A 107 -2.60 -5.82 4.16
N PHE A 108 -1.79 -6.66 3.53
CA PHE A 108 -1.81 -8.10 3.69
C PHE A 108 -0.63 -8.49 4.57
N ARG A 109 -0.93 -9.10 5.72
CA ARG A 109 0.09 -9.43 6.70
C ARG A 109 0.85 -10.67 6.32
N VAL A 110 2.17 -10.64 6.47
CA VAL A 110 2.94 -11.87 6.51
C VAL A 110 2.58 -12.61 7.80
N VAL A 111 2.33 -13.92 7.69
CA VAL A 111 2.06 -14.76 8.86
C VAL A 111 3.32 -15.56 9.15
N PRO A 112 3.90 -15.46 10.36
CA PRO A 112 4.99 -16.33 10.76
C PRO A 112 4.52 -17.79 10.65
N VAL A 113 5.28 -18.61 9.93
CA VAL A 113 5.07 -20.06 9.96
C VAL A 113 5.47 -20.51 11.34
N THR A 114 4.50 -20.74 12.22
CA THR A 114 4.74 -21.48 13.47
C THR A 114 5.13 -22.89 13.05
N SER A 115 6.42 -23.17 13.00
CA SER A 115 6.96 -24.45 12.55
C SER A 115 6.51 -25.57 13.48
N THR A 116 5.47 -26.27 13.08
CA THR A 116 5.16 -27.64 13.50
C THR A 116 4.93 -28.48 12.25
N ASP A 117 5.96 -28.63 11.42
CA ASP A 117 6.48 -29.90 10.90
C ASP A 117 7.40 -29.68 9.68
N SER A 118 8.55 -30.35 9.71
CA SER A 118 9.71 -30.13 8.85
C SER A 118 9.62 -30.77 7.46
N THR A 119 8.43 -31.04 6.93
CA THR A 119 8.29 -31.82 5.67
C THR A 119 7.22 -31.29 4.71
N SER A 120 7.24 -30.01 4.33
CA SER A 120 6.69 -29.56 3.02
C SER A 120 6.90 -28.06 2.78
N VAL A 121 8.14 -27.61 2.59
CA VAL A 121 8.41 -26.18 2.30
C VAL A 121 8.23 -25.84 0.81
N HIS A 122 8.09 -26.83 -0.07
CA HIS A 122 8.14 -26.59 -1.53
C HIS A 122 6.79 -26.39 -2.24
N SER A 123 5.65 -26.46 -1.55
CA SER A 123 4.32 -26.37 -2.20
C SER A 123 3.42 -25.20 -1.76
N HIS A 124 3.81 -24.38 -0.79
CA HIS A 124 2.84 -23.52 -0.10
C HIS A 124 2.50 -22.18 -0.80
N TYR A 125 3.18 -21.78 -1.88
CA TYR A 125 2.88 -20.50 -2.55
C TYR A 125 1.68 -20.55 -3.51
N LYS A 126 0.97 -21.70 -3.63
CA LYS A 126 -0.10 -21.86 -4.63
C LYS A 126 -1.55 -21.83 -4.13
N THR A 127 -1.84 -21.58 -2.86
CA THR A 127 -3.21 -21.84 -2.32
C THR A 127 -3.97 -20.62 -1.77
N HIS A 128 -3.59 -19.38 -2.10
CA HIS A 128 -4.35 -18.21 -1.63
C HIS A 128 -5.05 -17.36 -2.70
N GLU A 129 -5.14 -17.83 -3.95
CA GLU A 129 -5.95 -17.17 -5.00
C GLU A 129 -7.48 -17.19 -4.74
N ILE A 130 -7.98 -17.77 -3.65
CA ILE A 130 -9.44 -18.01 -3.48
C ILE A 130 -10.12 -17.16 -2.38
N ASN A 131 -9.39 -16.49 -1.49
CA ASN A 131 -10.02 -15.77 -0.36
C ASN A 131 -10.07 -14.24 -0.47
N ALA A 132 -9.59 -13.65 -1.57
CA ALA A 132 -9.57 -12.19 -1.74
C ALA A 132 -10.94 -11.53 -2.01
N THR A 133 -12.04 -12.29 -2.08
CA THR A 133 -13.37 -11.77 -2.43
C THR A 133 -14.34 -11.54 -1.27
N LYS A 134 -13.91 -11.58 0.00
CA LYS A 134 -14.85 -11.54 1.14
C LYS A 134 -14.75 -10.40 2.17
N THR A 135 -13.85 -9.43 2.05
CA THR A 135 -13.67 -8.45 3.16
C THR A 135 -13.98 -6.99 2.85
N CYS A 136 -14.65 -6.67 1.74
CA CYS A 136 -15.16 -5.32 1.52
C CYS A 136 -16.62 -5.35 1.04
N THR A 137 -17.56 -5.56 1.96
CA THR A 137 -18.94 -5.11 1.77
C THR A 137 -19.14 -3.80 2.50
N PRO A 138 -19.63 -2.74 1.85
CA PRO A 138 -20.05 -1.53 2.56
C PRO A 138 -21.32 -1.85 3.37
N ASN A 139 -21.30 -1.54 4.67
CA ASN A 139 -22.50 -1.59 5.49
C ASN A 139 -23.52 -0.59 4.94
N SER A 140 -24.76 -1.07 4.88
CA SER A 140 -25.95 -0.44 4.29
C SER A 140 -26.42 0.80 5.03
#